data_AF-A0AA37DGF5-F1
#
_entry.id   AF-A0AA37DGF5-F1
#
_cell.length_a   1.000
_cell.length_b   1.000
_cell.length_c   1.000
_cell.angle_alpha   90.00
_cell.angle_beta   90.00
_cell.angle_gamma   90.00
#
_symmetry.space_group_name_H-M   'P 1'
#
loop_
_entity.id
_entity.type
_entity.pdbx_description
1 polymer ?
#
loop_
_entity_poly.entity_id
_entity_poly.type
_entity_poly.pdbx_seq_one_letter_code
_entity_poly.pdbx_strand_id
1 'polypeptide(L)' 'MLQNNLLGILIPFAGITLAAADFFIGAMPYLLSFAAGAMLYVVVEELIPEMSEGEHSDIGVLSFALGFTLMMALDVALG' A
#
# COMPACT_ATOMS: atom_id res chain seq x y z
N MET A 1 -4.78 43.38 -16.05
CA MET A 1 -4.06 43.71 -14.80
C MET A 1 -4.56 42.94 -13.58
N LEU A 2 -5.87 42.73 -13.38
CA LEU A 2 -6.39 41.96 -12.22
C LEU A 2 -6.07 40.46 -12.22
N GLN A 3 -5.97 39.83 -13.39
CA GLN A 3 -5.75 38.37 -13.51
C GLN A 3 -4.36 37.91 -13.00
N ASN A 4 -3.36 38.80 -13.02
CA ASN A 4 -2.02 38.51 -12.52
C ASN A 4 -1.92 38.61 -10.98
N ASN A 5 -2.78 39.42 -10.35
CA ASN A 5 -2.76 39.66 -8.92
C ASN A 5 -3.36 38.49 -8.13
N LEU A 6 -4.41 37.85 -8.68
CA LEU A 6 -5.04 36.69 -8.07
C LEU A 6 -4.10 35.46 -8.10
N LEU A 7 -3.40 35.24 -9.21
CA LEU A 7 -2.36 34.21 -9.32
C LEU A 7 -1.22 34.46 -8.33
N GLY A 8 -0.76 35.71 -8.18
CA GLY A 8 0.27 36.08 -7.21
C GLY A 8 -0.07 35.72 -5.76
N ILE A 9 -1.36 35.80 -5.39
CA ILE A 9 -1.85 35.39 -4.06
C ILE A 9 -1.98 33.86 -3.96
N LEU A 10 -2.37 33.17 -5.03
CA LEU A 10 -2.61 31.70 -5.02
C LEU A 10 -1.32 30.87 -5.05
N ILE A 11 -0.25 31.35 -5.69
CA ILE A 11 1.05 30.66 -5.79
C ILE A 11 1.63 30.23 -4.41
N PRO A 12 1.67 31.08 -3.37
CA PRO A 12 2.19 30.66 -2.06
C PRO A 12 1.33 29.56 -1.42
N PHE A 13 0.00 29.59 -1.56
CA PHE A 13 -0.86 28.51 -1.06
C PHE A 13 -0.58 27.19 -1.79
N ALA A 14 -0.49 27.23 -3.11
CA ALA A 14 -0.12 26.06 -3.91
C ALA A 14 1.27 25.52 -3.54
N GLY A 15 2.25 26.41 -3.33
CA GLY A 15 3.60 26.04 -2.91
C GLY A 15 3.62 25.34 -1.54
N ILE A 16 2.86 25.82 -0.56
CA ILE A 16 2.75 25.19 0.76
C ILE A 16 2.09 23.82 0.66
N THR A 17 1.02 23.68 -0.15
CA THR A 17 0.36 22.39 -0.33
C THR A 17 1.24 21.36 -1.03
N LEU A 18 2.05 21.78 -2.02
CA LEU A 18 3.00 20.90 -2.71
C LEU A 18 4.15 20.51 -1.79
N ALA A 19 4.71 21.46 -1.03
CA ALA A 19 5.76 21.18 -0.05
C ALA A 19 5.28 20.20 1.04
N ALA A 20 4.03 20.33 1.48
CA ALA A 20 3.41 19.38 2.39
C ALA A 20 3.25 18.00 1.74
N ALA A 21 2.79 17.94 0.49
CA ALA A 21 2.65 16.67 -0.25
C ALA A 21 3.99 15.94 -0.41
N ASP A 22 5.07 16.66 -0.75
CA ASP A 22 6.41 16.08 -0.89
C ASP A 22 6.92 15.45 0.42
N PHE A 23 6.61 16.08 1.55
CA PHE A 23 6.92 15.52 2.87
C PHE A 23 6.20 14.18 3.10
N PHE A 24 4.91 14.09 2.74
CA PHE A 24 4.16 12.83 2.84
C PHE A 24 4.67 11.78 1.85
N ILE A 25 5.03 12.17 0.63
CA ILE A 25 5.59 11.24 -0.37
C ILE A 25 6.89 10.62 0.13
N GLY A 26 7.75 11.39 0.80
CA GLY A 26 8.95 10.87 1.44
C GLY A 26 8.66 9.92 2.61
N ALA A 27 7.57 10.13 3.34
CA ALA A 27 7.17 9.30 4.47
C ALA A 27 6.39 8.02 4.06
N MET A 28 5.69 8.04 2.92
CA MET A 28 4.92 6.91 2.39
C MET A 28 5.69 5.58 2.35
N PRO A 29 6.93 5.46 1.84
CA PRO A 29 7.63 4.17 1.79
C PRO A 29 7.83 3.55 3.17
N TYR A 30 8.07 4.36 4.21
CA TYR A 30 8.22 3.88 5.57
C TYR A 30 6.88 3.39 6.14
N LEU A 31 5.81 4.15 5.94
CA LEU A 31 4.46 3.76 6.38
C LEU A 31 3.95 2.52 5.65
N LEU A 32 4.17 2.43 4.34
CA LEU A 32 3.80 1.27 3.53
C LEU A 32 4.64 0.05 3.90
N SER A 33 5.94 0.21 4.20
CA SER A 33 6.77 -0.90 4.69
C SER A 33 6.29 -1.45 6.03
N PHE A 34 5.84 -0.57 6.93
CA PHE A 34 5.29 -0.96 8.21
C PHE A 34 3.96 -1.72 8.04
N ALA A 35 3.08 -1.20 7.17
CA ALA A 35 1.83 -1.86 6.83
C ALA A 35 2.06 -3.23 6.18
N ALA A 36 3.01 -3.34 5.25
CA ALA A 36 3.38 -4.61 4.63
C ALA A 36 3.91 -5.61 5.66
N GLY A 37 4.76 -5.17 6.60
CA GLY A 37 5.24 -6.00 7.70
C GLY A 37 4.12 -6.51 8.61
N ALA A 38 3.16 -5.65 8.95
CA ALA A 38 2.00 -6.05 9.76
C ALA A 38 1.13 -7.10 9.04
N MET A 39 0.89 -6.93 7.73
CA MET A 39 0.14 -7.90 6.94
C MET A 39 0.86 -9.26 6.88
N LEU A 40 2.18 -9.29 6.74
CA LEU A 40 2.94 -10.55 6.76
C LEU A 40 2.91 -11.23 8.13
N TYR A 41 2.98 -10.47 9.22
CA TYR A 41 2.89 -11.01 10.58
C TYR A 41 1.55 -11.72 10.83
N VAL A 42 0.43 -11.05 10.51
CA VAL A 42 -0.93 -11.62 10.66
C VAL A 42 -1.10 -12.87 9.79
N VAL A 43 -0.60 -12.84 8.55
CA VAL A 43 -0.65 -14.01 7.66
C VAL A 43 0.09 -15.20 8.29
N VAL A 44 1.28 -14.99 8.84
CA VAL A 44 2.11 -16.08 9.36
C VAL A 44 1.61 -16.62 10.70
N GLU A 45 1.18 -15.75 11.62
CA GLU A 45 0.80 -16.16 12.97
C GLU A 45 -0.68 -16.55 13.11
N GLU A 46 -1.57 -16.02 12.27
CA GLU A 46 -3.01 -16.30 12.36
C GLU A 46 -3.45 -17.17 11.17
N LEU A 47 -3.24 -16.72 9.94
CA LEU A 47 -3.83 -17.37 8.76
C LEU A 47 -3.19 -18.73 8.42
N ILE A 48 -1.86 -18.87 8.52
CA ILE A 48 -1.19 -20.17 8.28
C ILE A 48 -1.64 -21.25 9.28
N PRO A 49 -1.59 -21.01 10.61
CA PRO A 49 -2.05 -22.01 11.58
C PRO A 49 -3.56 -22.28 11.48
N GLU A 50 -4.41 -21.27 11.28
CA GLU A 50 -5.87 -21.49 11.09
C GLU A 50 -6.15 -22.40 9.89
N MET A 51 -5.41 -22.24 8.79
CA MET A 51 -5.53 -23.12 7.63
C MET A 51 -4.87 -24.50 7.82
N SER A 52 -3.90 -24.61 8.72
CA SER A 52 -3.16 -25.85 8.98
C SER A 52 -3.74 -26.72 10.11
N GLU A 53 -4.63 -26.17 10.96
CA GLU A 53 -5.31 -26.92 12.03
C GLU A 53 -6.54 -27.72 11.55
N GLY A 54 -7.01 -27.50 10.31
CA GLY A 54 -8.03 -28.34 9.67
C GLY A 54 -7.44 -29.64 9.10
N GLU A 55 -8.23 -30.72 9.05
CA GLU A 55 -7.81 -32.07 8.56
C GLU A 55 -7.27 -32.14 7.11
N HIS A 56 -7.11 -31.01 6.42
CA HIS A 56 -6.55 -30.87 5.06
C HIS A 56 -5.59 -29.67 4.94
N SER A 57 -4.60 -29.59 5.84
CA SER A 57 -3.56 -28.54 5.94
C SER A 57 -2.94 -28.10 4.60
N ASP A 58 -2.66 -29.04 3.69
CA ASP A 58 -2.01 -28.71 2.40
C ASP A 58 -2.88 -27.88 1.45
N ILE A 59 -4.21 -28.04 1.50
CA ILE A 59 -5.11 -27.38 0.54
C ILE A 59 -5.23 -25.88 0.86
N GLY A 60 -5.28 -25.52 2.15
CA GLY A 60 -5.33 -24.12 2.58
C GLY A 60 -4.08 -23.36 2.18
N VAL A 61 -2.90 -23.90 2.48
CA VAL A 61 -1.61 -23.29 2.11
C VAL A 61 -1.45 -23.19 0.59
N LEU A 62 -1.83 -24.23 -0.16
CA LEU A 62 -1.75 -24.22 -1.63
C LEU A 62 -2.70 -23.17 -2.24
N SER A 63 -3.93 -23.03 -1.70
CA SER A 63 -4.89 -22.03 -2.17
C SER A 63 -4.40 -20.59 -1.91
N PHE A 64 -3.76 -20.34 -0.77
CA PHE A 64 -3.14 -19.06 -0.45
C PHE A 64 -1.96 -18.75 -1.37
N ALA A 65 -1.07 -19.73 -1.59
CA ALA A 65 0.05 -19.57 -2.51
C ALA A 65 -0.42 -19.26 -3.94
N LEU A 66 -1.48 -19.94 -4.41
CA LEU A 66 -2.09 -19.64 -5.70
C LEU A 66 -2.73 -18.24 -5.74
N GLY A 67 -3.46 -17.84 -4.70
CA GLY A 67 -4.08 -16.52 -4.60
C GLY A 67 -3.05 -15.39 -4.58
N PHE A 68 -1.96 -15.55 -3.83
CA PHE A 68 -0.84 -14.61 -3.79
C PHE A 68 -0.13 -14.51 -5.16
N THR A 69 0.10 -15.65 -5.81
CA THR A 69 0.70 -15.68 -7.15
C THR A 69 -0.19 -15.00 -8.18
N LEU A 70 -1.50 -15.25 -8.13
CA LEU A 70 -2.47 -14.60 -9.00
C LEU A 70 -2.51 -13.09 -8.76
N MET A 71 -2.52 -12.64 -7.51
CA MET A 71 -2.45 -11.22 -7.15
C MET A 71 -1.18 -10.58 -7.75
N MET A 72 -0.01 -11.20 -7.55
CA MET A 72 1.26 -10.69 -8.08
C MET A 72 1.26 -10.65 -9.61
N ALA A 73 0.69 -11.66 -10.27
CA ALA A 73 0.54 -11.68 -11.72
C ALA A 73 -0.41 -10.57 -12.22
N LEU A 74 -1.51 -10.31 -11.51
CA LEU A 74 -2.44 -9.23 -11.82
C LEU A 74 -1.82 -7.85 -11.60
N ASP A 75 -1.07 -7.64 -10.52
CA ASP A 75 -0.38 -6.38 -10.23
C ASP A 75 0.66 -6.04 -11.31
N VAL A 76 1.45 -7.04 -11.74
CA VAL A 76 2.41 -6.88 -12.85
C VAL A 76 1.71 -6.68 -14.20
N ALA A 77 0.57 -7.31 -14.44
CA ALA A 77 -0.15 -7.22 -15.71
C ALA A 77 -1.01 -5.94 -15.85
N LEU A 78 -1.51 -5.40 -14.73
CA LEU A 78 -2.30 -4.18 -14.67
C LEU A 78 -1.46 -2.93 -14.35
N GLY A 79 -0.23 -3.13 -13.88
CA GLY A 79 0.77 -2.10 -13.58
C GLY A 79 1.33 -1.38 -14.80
#